data_AF-A0A258C7H8-F1
#
_entry.id   AF-A0A258C7H8-F1
#
_cell.length_a   1.000
_cell.length_b   1.000
_cell.length_c   1.000
_cell.angle_alpha   90.00
_cell.angle_beta   90.00
_cell.angle_gamma   90.00
#
_symmetry.space_group_name_H-M   'P 1'
#
loop_
_entity.id
_entity.type
_entity.pdbx_description
1 polymer ?
#
loop_
_entity_poly.entity_id
_entity_poly.type
_entity_poly.pdbx_seq_one_letter_code
_entity_poly.pdbx_strand_id
1 'polypeptide(L)'
;PGEHWYWNRVRFEVVHAEGMPAPANERSCVLRVLAGEQAVLLAGDIGVRTEYRMLGKTLAADVLLAPHHGSRSSSSYAFIRAVAPHWVVFSAGRYNSYNHPHPTVVERYRELGVQPVYTARSGALRWVLGTEAAEPRMEWQWRQRAARFWHLPMPPAERPQEQNPVLE
;
A
#
# COMPACT_ATOMS: atom_id res chain seq x y z
N PRO A 1 1.00 -4.18 23.49
CA PRO A 1 -0.22 -4.30 22.64
C PRO A 1 -1.45 -3.80 23.40
N GLY A 2 -2.42 -3.18 22.71
CA GLY A 2 -3.63 -2.62 23.33
C GLY A 2 -3.49 -1.18 23.83
N GLU A 3 -2.27 -0.63 23.82
CA GLU A 3 -2.04 0.81 23.99
C GLU A 3 -2.67 1.58 22.83
N HIS A 4 -3.34 2.66 23.17
CA HIS A 4 -3.91 3.58 22.20
C HIS A 4 -3.83 5.00 22.72
N TRP A 5 -3.70 5.96 21.81
CA TRP A 5 -3.70 7.38 22.15
C TRP A 5 -4.34 8.20 21.04
N TYR A 6 -4.69 9.44 21.37
CA TYR A 6 -5.23 10.39 20.41
C TYR A 6 -4.26 11.55 20.23
N TRP A 7 -4.12 12.01 18.99
CA TRP A 7 -3.42 13.24 18.67
C TRP A 7 -4.13 13.94 17.51
N ASN A 8 -4.60 15.17 17.72
CA ASN A 8 -5.33 15.95 16.71
C ASN A 8 -6.48 15.20 16.03
N ARG A 9 -7.32 14.52 16.82
CA ARG A 9 -8.45 13.66 16.37
C ARG A 9 -8.04 12.40 15.57
N VAL A 10 -6.75 12.11 15.48
CA VAL A 10 -6.25 10.84 14.94
C VAL A 10 -6.04 9.89 16.11
N ARG A 11 -6.62 8.69 16.04
CA ARG A 11 -6.40 7.62 17.02
C ARG A 11 -5.28 6.71 16.52
N PHE A 12 -4.39 6.36 17.41
CA PHE A 12 -3.31 5.42 17.17
C PHE A 12 -3.52 4.20 18.07
N GLU A 13 -3.39 3.00 17.53
CA GLU A 13 -3.60 1.74 18.26
C GLU A 13 -2.44 0.76 17.98
N VAL A 14 -1.75 0.34 19.04
CA VAL A 14 -0.71 -0.70 18.95
C VAL A 14 -1.36 -2.07 18.93
N VAL A 15 -1.51 -2.63 17.73
CA VAL A 15 -2.13 -3.94 17.50
C VAL A 15 -1.19 -5.06 17.96
N HIS A 16 0.09 -4.93 17.66
CA HIS A 16 1.11 -5.90 18.02
C HIS A 16 2.44 -5.21 18.30
N ALA A 17 3.14 -5.72 19.31
CA ALA A 17 4.49 -5.36 19.68
C ALA A 17 5.02 -6.54 20.48
N GLU A 18 6.12 -7.14 20.03
CA GLU A 18 6.77 -8.28 20.69
C GLU A 18 8.23 -7.91 20.95
N GLY A 19 8.70 -8.20 22.17
CA GLY A 19 10.07 -7.95 22.58
C GLY A 19 10.99 -9.14 22.28
N MET A 20 12.18 -9.10 22.86
CA MET A 20 13.04 -10.28 22.90
C MET A 20 12.34 -11.43 23.64
N PRO A 21 12.50 -12.70 23.23
CA PRO A 21 13.51 -13.22 22.29
C PRO A 21 13.05 -13.34 20.82
N ALA A 22 12.01 -12.62 20.37
CA ALA A 22 11.53 -12.75 18.99
C ALA A 22 12.58 -12.31 17.93
N PRO A 23 12.59 -12.91 16.72
CA PRO A 23 13.44 -12.49 15.60
C PRO A 23 13.21 -11.02 15.22
N ALA A 24 14.23 -10.37 14.63
CA ALA A 24 14.23 -8.92 14.40
C ALA A 24 12.97 -8.37 13.72
N ASN A 25 12.60 -8.96 12.59
CA ASN A 25 11.41 -8.59 11.83
C ASN A 25 10.10 -8.74 12.64
N GLU A 26 10.04 -9.78 13.46
CA GLU A 26 8.87 -10.14 14.26
C GLU A 26 8.73 -9.24 15.50
N ARG A 27 9.75 -8.43 15.79
CA ARG A 27 9.68 -7.37 16.80
C ARG A 27 9.08 -6.07 16.26
N SER A 28 8.67 -6.05 14.98
CA SER A 28 8.00 -4.88 14.39
C SER A 28 6.75 -4.50 15.18
N CYS A 29 6.60 -3.21 15.46
CA CYS A 29 5.37 -2.67 16.01
C CYS A 29 4.33 -2.52 14.89
N VAL A 30 3.18 -3.19 15.04
CA VAL A 30 2.05 -3.03 14.13
C VAL A 30 1.14 -1.95 14.68
N LEU A 31 1.03 -0.87 13.93
CA LEU A 31 0.29 0.33 14.31
C LEU A 31 -0.90 0.52 13.39
N ARG A 32 -2.09 0.64 13.96
CA ARG A 32 -3.30 1.04 13.25
C ARG A 32 -3.56 2.52 13.54
N VAL A 33 -3.67 3.32 12.49
CA VAL A 33 -3.86 4.78 12.56
C VAL A 33 -5.23 5.11 11.98
N LEU A 34 -6.10 5.69 12.79
CA LEU A 34 -7.49 5.97 12.43
C LEU A 34 -7.75 7.47 12.39
N ALA A 35 -8.47 7.90 11.36
CA ALA A 35 -9.05 9.24 11.26
C ALA A 35 -10.54 9.07 10.90
N GLY A 36 -11.43 9.29 11.88
CA GLY A 36 -12.82 8.88 11.76
C GLY A 36 -12.94 7.35 11.63
N GLU A 37 -13.74 6.89 10.69
CA GLU A 37 -13.93 5.46 10.39
C GLU A 37 -12.84 4.88 9.47
N GLN A 38 -11.97 5.73 8.92
CA GLN A 38 -10.93 5.33 7.98
C GLN A 38 -9.62 5.02 8.69
N ALA A 39 -8.93 3.99 8.24
CA ALA A 39 -7.71 3.52 8.88
C ALA A 39 -6.59 3.14 7.91
N VAL A 40 -5.37 3.35 8.39
CA VAL A 40 -4.13 2.83 7.80
C VAL A 40 -3.53 1.80 8.74
N LEU A 41 -3.11 0.65 8.22
CA LEU A 41 -2.33 -0.33 8.97
C LEU A 41 -0.86 -0.28 8.55
N LEU A 42 0.01 0.02 9.50
CA LEU A 42 1.46 0.01 9.35
C LEU A 42 1.99 -1.28 9.97
N ALA A 43 2.20 -2.28 9.12
CA ALA A 43 2.58 -3.63 9.58
C ALA A 43 4.08 -3.78 9.90
N GLY A 44 4.91 -2.83 9.52
CA GLY A 44 6.37 -2.98 9.61
C GLY A 44 6.85 -4.20 8.82
N ASP A 45 7.81 -4.93 9.36
CA ASP A 45 8.45 -6.07 8.69
C ASP A 45 7.98 -7.43 9.21
N ILE A 46 6.82 -7.50 9.86
CA ILE A 46 6.28 -8.76 10.38
C ILE A 46 6.22 -9.85 9.29
N GLY A 47 6.45 -11.08 9.71
CA GLY A 47 6.27 -12.25 8.84
C GLY A 47 4.91 -12.91 9.03
N VAL A 48 4.64 -13.91 8.20
CA VAL A 48 3.41 -14.73 8.25
C VAL A 48 3.11 -15.29 9.65
N ARG A 49 4.13 -15.64 10.44
CA ARG A 49 3.91 -16.15 11.80
C ARG A 49 3.25 -15.10 12.71
N THR A 50 3.72 -13.87 12.67
CA THR A 50 3.11 -12.78 13.45
C THR A 50 1.76 -12.37 12.90
N GLU A 51 1.57 -12.41 11.57
CA GLU A 51 0.26 -12.23 10.95
C GLU A 51 -0.79 -13.20 11.53
N TYR A 52 -0.47 -14.50 11.62
CA TYR A 52 -1.37 -15.51 12.21
C TYR A 52 -1.66 -15.24 13.69
N ARG A 53 -0.67 -14.77 14.46
CA ARG A 53 -0.86 -14.39 15.89
C ARG A 53 -1.79 -13.19 16.08
N MET A 54 -2.00 -12.41 15.04
CA MET A 54 -2.90 -11.25 15.08
C MET A 54 -4.31 -11.55 14.57
N LEU A 55 -4.55 -12.72 13.97
CA LEU A 55 -5.91 -13.12 13.59
C LEU A 55 -6.80 -13.16 14.84
N GLY A 56 -7.93 -12.46 14.79
CA GLY A 56 -8.83 -12.25 15.93
C GLY A 56 -8.68 -10.88 16.61
N LYS A 57 -7.67 -10.09 16.25
CA LYS A 57 -7.58 -8.67 16.62
C LYS A 57 -8.27 -7.80 15.55
N THR A 58 -8.55 -6.54 15.90
CA THR A 58 -9.03 -5.54 14.93
C THR A 58 -7.91 -5.13 13.98
N LEU A 59 -7.93 -5.66 12.76
CA LEU A 59 -6.94 -5.39 11.71
C LEU A 59 -7.48 -4.55 10.56
N ALA A 60 -8.80 -4.34 10.50
CA ALA A 60 -9.48 -3.65 9.41
C ALA A 60 -8.87 -2.26 9.14
N ALA A 61 -8.45 -2.05 7.89
CA ALA A 61 -7.86 -0.80 7.43
C ALA A 61 -8.02 -0.65 5.91
N ASP A 62 -8.33 0.56 5.45
CA ASP A 62 -8.50 0.89 4.03
C ASP A 62 -7.17 0.85 3.25
N VAL A 63 -6.09 1.26 3.92
CA VAL A 63 -4.75 1.32 3.35
C VAL A 63 -3.81 0.46 4.18
N LEU A 64 -3.18 -0.52 3.54
CA LEU A 64 -2.16 -1.36 4.16
C LEU A 64 -0.78 -0.98 3.61
N LEU A 65 0.16 -0.63 4.49
CA LEU A 65 1.57 -0.70 4.13
C LEU A 65 2.00 -2.16 4.18
N ALA A 66 2.32 -2.73 3.01
CA ALA A 66 2.61 -4.16 2.87
C ALA A 66 3.67 -4.59 3.88
N PRO A 67 3.41 -5.65 4.67
CA PRO A 67 4.40 -6.15 5.61
C PRO A 67 5.70 -6.51 4.89
N HIS A 68 6.83 -6.15 5.48
CA HIS A 68 8.16 -6.52 5.01
C HIS A 68 8.38 -6.21 3.51
N HIS A 69 7.90 -5.03 3.08
CA HIS A 69 7.98 -4.54 1.71
C HIS A 69 7.30 -5.45 0.65
N GLY A 70 6.45 -6.40 1.07
CA GLY A 70 5.89 -7.43 0.21
C GLY A 70 6.82 -8.63 -0.01
N SER A 71 7.61 -8.99 1.02
CA SER A 71 8.45 -10.18 0.98
C SER A 71 7.65 -11.46 0.83
N ARG A 72 8.22 -12.48 0.17
CA ARG A 72 7.61 -13.82 -0.01
C ARG A 72 7.20 -14.47 1.32
N SER A 73 7.87 -14.12 2.42
CA SER A 73 7.59 -14.61 3.79
C SER A 73 6.53 -13.79 4.55
N SER A 74 5.78 -12.94 3.85
CA SER A 74 4.72 -12.09 4.40
C SER A 74 3.43 -12.18 3.56
N SER A 75 2.42 -11.46 4.01
CA SER A 75 1.14 -11.22 3.35
C SER A 75 0.40 -12.52 3.03
N SER A 76 0.12 -13.32 4.06
CA SER A 76 -0.74 -14.50 3.95
C SER A 76 -2.16 -14.12 3.54
N TYR A 77 -2.88 -15.01 2.83
CA TYR A 77 -4.28 -14.75 2.48
C TYR A 77 -5.18 -14.49 3.69
N ALA A 78 -4.94 -15.19 4.81
CA ALA A 78 -5.70 -15.01 6.04
C ALA A 78 -5.53 -13.59 6.59
N PHE A 79 -4.29 -13.07 6.57
CA PHE A 79 -4.00 -11.71 6.98
C PHE A 79 -4.63 -10.68 6.06
N ILE A 80 -4.47 -10.82 4.74
CA ILE A 80 -5.03 -9.85 3.77
C ILE A 80 -6.55 -9.78 3.92
N ARG A 81 -7.22 -10.93 4.09
CA ARG A 81 -8.67 -10.98 4.35
C ARG A 81 -9.07 -10.34 5.67
N ALA A 82 -8.27 -10.50 6.73
CA ALA A 82 -8.56 -9.91 8.03
C ALA A 82 -8.37 -8.38 8.04
N VAL A 83 -7.41 -7.87 7.26
CA VAL A 83 -7.19 -6.43 7.06
C VAL A 83 -8.24 -5.83 6.12
N ALA A 84 -8.66 -6.59 5.10
CA ALA A 84 -9.60 -6.19 4.05
C ALA A 84 -9.31 -4.81 3.42
N PRO A 85 -8.07 -4.52 2.97
CA PRO A 85 -7.73 -3.18 2.48
C PRO A 85 -8.23 -2.95 1.05
N HIS A 86 -8.56 -1.69 0.74
CA HIS A 86 -8.78 -1.25 -0.64
C HIS A 86 -7.46 -1.06 -1.37
N TRP A 87 -6.44 -0.55 -0.66
CA TRP A 87 -5.12 -0.26 -1.20
C TRP A 87 -4.02 -0.97 -0.43
N VAL A 88 -3.04 -1.52 -1.14
CA VAL A 88 -1.78 -1.97 -0.55
C VAL A 88 -0.61 -1.17 -1.12
N VAL A 89 0.23 -0.64 -0.24
CA VAL A 89 1.44 0.11 -0.61
C VAL A 89 2.66 -0.79 -0.45
N PHE A 90 3.37 -1.03 -1.54
CA PHE A 90 4.68 -1.69 -1.52
C PHE A 90 5.77 -0.63 -1.46
N SER A 91 6.37 -0.48 -0.28
CA SER A 91 7.53 0.39 -0.08
C SER A 91 8.81 -0.35 -0.45
N ALA A 92 9.08 -0.52 -1.74
CA ALA A 92 10.28 -1.19 -2.24
C ALA A 92 10.93 -0.35 -3.35
N GLY A 93 12.27 -0.32 -3.39
CA GLY A 93 13.02 0.40 -4.42
C GLY A 93 12.91 -0.28 -5.80
N ARG A 94 12.99 0.49 -6.90
CA ARG A 94 12.85 0.00 -8.28
C ARG A 94 13.84 -1.12 -8.67
N TYR A 95 15.01 -1.13 -8.05
CA TYR A 95 16.10 -2.09 -8.29
C TYR A 95 16.63 -2.66 -6.97
N ASN A 96 15.75 -2.96 -6.02
CA ASN A 96 16.18 -3.54 -4.75
C ASN A 96 16.70 -4.98 -4.96
N SER A 97 17.78 -5.34 -4.27
CA SER A 97 18.43 -6.65 -4.38
C SER A 97 17.60 -7.81 -3.82
N TYR A 98 16.57 -7.51 -3.03
CA TYR A 98 15.66 -8.49 -2.44
C TYR A 98 14.54 -8.93 -3.40
N ASN A 99 14.43 -8.29 -4.56
CA ASN A 99 13.39 -8.56 -5.56
C ASN A 99 11.96 -8.40 -4.98
N HIS A 100 11.78 -7.41 -4.10
CA HIS A 100 10.49 -7.04 -3.51
C HIS A 100 9.75 -5.98 -4.35
N PRO A 101 8.40 -5.95 -4.32
CA PRO A 101 7.54 -6.99 -3.75
C PRO A 101 7.61 -8.27 -4.57
N HIS A 102 7.53 -9.42 -3.89
CA HIS A 102 7.60 -10.70 -4.58
C HIS A 102 6.36 -10.90 -5.47
N PRO A 103 6.49 -11.40 -6.71
CA PRO A 103 5.35 -11.53 -7.64
C PRO A 103 4.16 -12.30 -7.05
N THR A 104 4.43 -13.39 -6.32
CA THR A 104 3.35 -14.17 -5.69
C THR A 104 2.62 -13.39 -4.60
N VAL A 105 3.26 -12.44 -3.92
CA VAL A 105 2.61 -11.60 -2.91
C VAL A 105 1.69 -10.61 -3.58
N VAL A 106 2.18 -9.96 -4.64
CA VAL A 106 1.37 -9.04 -5.47
C VAL A 106 0.12 -9.75 -6.00
N GLU A 107 0.26 -11.00 -6.44
CA GLU A 107 -0.86 -11.77 -6.98
C GLU A 107 -1.94 -12.05 -5.92
N ARG A 108 -1.57 -12.42 -4.69
CA ARG A 108 -2.55 -12.60 -3.60
C ARG A 108 -3.40 -11.36 -3.35
N TYR A 109 -2.78 -10.18 -3.42
CA TYR A 109 -3.51 -8.92 -3.26
C TYR A 109 -4.48 -8.69 -4.42
N ARG A 110 -4.05 -8.93 -5.67
CA ARG A 110 -4.90 -8.78 -6.86
C ARG A 110 -6.07 -9.75 -6.87
N GLU A 111 -5.84 -11.00 -6.54
CA GLU A 111 -6.89 -12.03 -6.43
C GLU A 111 -7.98 -11.65 -5.41
N LEU A 112 -7.60 -10.90 -4.37
CA LEU A 112 -8.51 -10.38 -3.35
C LEU A 112 -9.08 -8.98 -3.68
N GLY A 113 -8.87 -8.49 -4.91
CA GLY A 113 -9.39 -7.19 -5.37
C GLY A 113 -8.65 -5.97 -4.81
N VAL A 114 -7.54 -6.16 -4.11
CA VAL A 114 -6.77 -5.07 -3.47
C VAL A 114 -5.91 -4.36 -4.51
N GLN A 115 -5.98 -3.03 -4.54
CA GLN A 115 -5.26 -2.19 -5.50
C GLN A 115 -3.80 -1.96 -5.07
N PRO A 116 -2.80 -2.43 -5.84
CA PRO A 116 -1.40 -2.25 -5.47
C PRO A 116 -0.84 -0.90 -5.90
N VAL A 117 -0.12 -0.23 -4.98
CA VAL A 117 0.63 1.01 -5.22
C VAL A 117 2.10 0.77 -4.94
N TYR A 118 2.99 1.24 -5.83
CA TYR A 118 4.43 0.97 -5.77
C TYR A 118 5.22 2.26 -5.60
N THR A 119 5.87 2.44 -4.45
CA THR A 119 6.69 3.66 -4.22
C THR A 119 7.85 3.78 -5.21
N ALA A 120 8.37 2.67 -5.73
CA ALA A 120 9.32 2.63 -6.86
C ALA A 120 8.88 3.47 -8.07
N ARG A 121 7.58 3.49 -8.37
CA ARG A 121 6.98 4.17 -9.53
C ARG A 121 6.33 5.49 -9.17
N SER A 122 5.91 5.63 -7.91
CA SER A 122 5.13 6.78 -7.44
C SER A 122 5.97 7.86 -6.75
N GLY A 123 7.11 7.48 -6.14
CA GLY A 123 7.83 8.34 -5.21
C GLY A 123 7.06 8.48 -3.88
N ALA A 124 7.11 9.65 -3.26
CA ALA A 124 6.28 9.94 -2.09
C ALA A 124 4.79 9.92 -2.45
N LEU A 125 3.96 9.50 -1.50
CA LEU A 125 2.52 9.34 -1.65
C LEU A 125 1.81 10.19 -0.60
N ARG A 126 0.64 10.72 -0.93
CA ARG A 126 -0.25 11.37 0.04
C ARG A 126 -1.66 10.81 -0.07
N TRP A 127 -2.14 10.33 1.07
CA TRP A 127 -3.54 10.01 1.30
C TRP A 127 -4.18 11.05 2.20
N VAL A 128 -5.48 11.29 1.95
CA VAL A 128 -6.36 12.09 2.80
C VAL A 128 -7.39 11.14 3.40
N LEU A 129 -7.48 11.15 4.74
CA LEU A 129 -8.39 10.33 5.54
C LEU A 129 -9.23 11.22 6.47
N GLY A 130 -10.33 10.67 6.98
CA GLY A 130 -11.21 11.30 7.97
C GLY A 130 -12.08 12.43 7.39
N THR A 131 -12.32 12.40 6.08
CA THR A 131 -13.27 13.30 5.41
C THR A 131 -14.68 12.71 5.43
N GLU A 132 -15.68 13.48 5.01
CA GLU A 132 -17.05 12.96 4.82
C GLU A 132 -17.17 11.90 3.72
N ALA A 133 -16.18 11.76 2.85
CA ALA A 133 -16.14 10.70 1.84
C ALA A 133 -15.97 9.32 2.50
N ALA A 134 -16.67 8.32 1.97
CA ALA A 134 -16.66 6.95 2.50
C ALA A 134 -15.27 6.31 2.43
N GLU A 135 -14.49 6.57 1.38
CA GLU A 135 -13.17 5.94 1.16
C GLU A 135 -12.02 6.96 1.21
N PRO A 136 -10.82 6.54 1.68
CA PRO A 136 -9.63 7.39 1.60
C PRO A 136 -9.26 7.74 0.17
N ARG A 137 -8.87 8.99 -0.05
CA ARG A 137 -8.43 9.47 -1.36
C ARG A 137 -6.92 9.52 -1.42
N MET A 138 -6.32 8.84 -2.40
CA MET A 138 -4.93 9.11 -2.79
C MET A 138 -4.90 10.44 -3.54
N GLU A 139 -4.39 11.49 -2.90
CA GLU A 139 -4.43 12.86 -3.43
C GLU A 139 -3.33 13.10 -4.47
N TRP A 140 -2.11 12.64 -4.20
CA TRP A 140 -1.02 12.77 -5.18
C TRP A 140 0.07 11.71 -5.00
N GLN A 141 0.81 11.52 -6.09
CA GLN A 141 2.05 10.76 -6.17
C GLN A 141 3.16 11.70 -6.64
N TRP A 142 4.31 11.70 -5.97
CA TRP A 142 5.37 12.69 -6.23
C TRP A 142 5.89 12.65 -7.66
N ARG A 143 6.11 11.46 -8.22
CA ARG A 143 6.64 11.32 -9.59
C ARG A 143 5.65 11.81 -10.66
N GLN A 144 4.35 11.77 -10.38
CA GLN A 144 3.33 12.37 -11.25
C GLN A 144 3.28 13.88 -11.06
N ARG A 145 3.25 14.35 -9.81
CA ARG A 145 3.19 15.78 -9.46
C ARG A 145 4.42 16.57 -9.93
N ALA A 146 5.59 15.97 -9.85
CA ALA A 146 6.86 16.54 -10.27
C ALA A 146 7.23 16.16 -11.72
N ALA A 147 6.33 15.49 -12.45
CA ALA A 147 6.57 15.17 -13.85
C ALA A 147 6.77 16.46 -14.64
N ARG A 148 7.82 16.47 -15.46
CA ARG A 148 8.10 17.54 -16.41
C ARG A 148 7.57 17.08 -17.76
N PHE A 149 7.39 18.01 -18.70
CA PHE A 149 6.82 17.65 -20.01
C PHE A 149 7.63 16.57 -20.73
N TRP A 150 8.95 16.51 -20.53
CA TRP A 150 9.84 15.48 -21.09
C TRP A 150 9.78 14.12 -20.38
N HIS A 151 8.99 13.97 -19.30
CA HIS A 151 8.69 12.69 -18.67
C HIS A 151 7.32 12.13 -19.11
N LEU A 152 6.54 12.91 -19.86
CA LEU A 152 5.25 12.46 -20.38
C LEU A 152 5.50 11.55 -21.59
N PRO A 153 4.69 10.49 -21.77
CA PRO A 153 4.70 9.76 -23.04
C PRO A 153 4.41 10.74 -24.17
N MET A 154 5.20 10.65 -25.25
CA MET A 154 4.92 11.45 -26.45
C MET A 154 3.48 11.15 -26.89
N PRO A 155 2.67 12.18 -27.21
CA PRO A 155 1.38 11.91 -27.83
C PRO A 155 1.62 11.08 -29.10
N PRO A 156 0.71 10.14 -29.43
CA PRO A 156 0.83 9.38 -30.65
C PRO A 156 0.99 10.35 -31.82
N ALA A 157 1.93 10.06 -32.72
CA ALA A 157 2.14 10.88 -33.90
C ALA A 157 0.81 11.03 -34.65
N GLU A 158 0.39 12.27 -34.91
CA GLU A 158 -0.73 12.53 -35.81
C GLU A 158 -0.40 11.90 -37.15
N ARG A 159 -1.13 10.84 -37.52
CA ARG A 159 -1.04 10.29 -38.87
C ARG A 159 -1.53 11.37 -39.83
N PRO A 160 -0.77 11.75 -40.85
CA PRO A 160 -1.26 12.64 -41.89
C PRO A 160 -2.59 12.08 -42.43
N GLN A 161 -3.63 12.92 -42.50
CA GLN A 161 -4.86 12.54 -43.18
C GLN A 161 -4.52 12.19 -44.62
N GLU A 162 -4.72 10.93 -45.01
CA GLU A 162 -4.69 10.53 -46.42
C GLU A 162 -5.73 11.36 -47.16
N GLN A 163 -5.27 12.32 -47.96
CA GLN A 163 -6.12 12.99 -48.93
C GLN A 163 -6.48 11.93 -49.98
N ASN A 164 -7.73 11.48 -49.96
CA ASN A 164 -8.27 10.63 -51.01
C ASN A 164 -8.14 11.38 -52.36
N PRO A 165 -7.52 10.79 -53.39
CA PRO A 165 -7.54 11.40 -54.70
C PRO A 165 -8.98 11.41 -55.22
N VAL A 166 -9.41 12.58 -55.68
CA VAL A 166 -10.66 12.76 -56.42
C VAL A 166 -10.48 12.01 -57.75
N LEU A 167 -11.33 11.01 -57.99
CA LEU A 167 -11.40 10.33 -59.29
C LEU A 167 -12.13 11.25 -60.28
N GLU A 168 -11.45 11.61 -61.37
CA GLU A 168 -12.08 12.12 -62.61
C GLU A 168 -12.50 10.96 -63.52
#